data_AF-A0A0E3NT33-F1
#
_entry.id   AF-A0A0E3NT33-F1
#
_cell.length_a   1.000
_cell.length_b   1.000
_cell.length_c   1.000
_cell.angle_alpha   90.00
_cell.angle_beta   90.00
_cell.angle_gamma   90.00
#
_symmetry.space_group_name_H-M   'P 1'
#
loop_
_entity.id
_entity.type
_entity.pdbx_description
1 polymer ?
#
loop_
_entity_poly.entity_id
_entity_poly.type
_entity_poly.pdbx_seq_one_letter_code
_entity_poly.pdbx_strand_id
1 'polypeptide(L)'
;MASEFRVWPGESIQNAVDEAYSGDIILVESGEFKESVYVNKDNLTIKSASGNPDDTFIAGETVGNYVFEIVANNVKISDFSITNGRCGVFLNNAENCIINGNKISNQEAGIYLFKSDNNLLNNNMVYSNLDCGIKLLASSNNVIRGNYFDNAENARDYKFNVWNESKGNYWSDYEGTDENGDCIGDAAYPINPKAGSMDYMPLMKYVQTPPILPKAHFTSDVTEGSIPLSVRFKDFSENATSWLWDFGDGNTSSYQNPQHTYPSEGNFVVSLTVSNENGSDSASVTIYVLNASEPSGPILPTAQFIYNTTSGHVPLVIKFVDISKNADCVTWTFGDGKTSCCPEPAHTFCGPGSYTVSLAAINENGTSSASIVVTVLPANEENVEAADSIGSSDVAENSLNTGSNSDNTECATCNDDESVDANNIIDSEGTENSESKSDSGDKGIGNARIVHMEEELEDIKDSVISTTNSKILTETGLSLENETLKVQKNVEDFVDDSLPESVGDSLPEMKTRITPWIPSFLGLAGIMFIVSLMKRGKKR
;
A
#
# COMPACT_ATOMS: atom_id res chain seq x y z
N MET A 1 37.96 -9.61 2.12
CA MET A 1 37.19 -9.49 0.87
C MET A 1 36.29 -8.28 1.03
N ALA A 2 35.85 -7.63 -0.04
CA ALA A 2 34.82 -6.62 0.08
C ALA A 2 33.54 -7.25 0.66
N SER A 3 32.97 -6.60 1.67
CA SER A 3 31.73 -6.97 2.35
C SER A 3 30.58 -6.16 1.78
N GLU A 4 29.38 -6.74 1.75
CA GLU A 4 28.14 -6.03 1.43
C GLU A 4 27.34 -5.83 2.72
N PHE A 5 27.14 -4.58 3.10
CA PHE A 5 26.22 -4.17 4.16
C PHE A 5 24.90 -3.74 3.51
N ARG A 6 23.77 -4.09 4.11
CA ARG A 6 22.44 -3.60 3.73
C ARG A 6 21.86 -2.80 4.88
N VAL A 7 21.24 -1.67 4.55
CA VAL A 7 20.64 -0.73 5.51
C VAL A 7 19.19 -0.52 5.12
N TRP A 8 18.27 -0.94 5.99
CA TRP A 8 16.83 -0.81 5.81
C TRP A 8 16.29 0.47 6.45
N PRO A 9 15.13 1.00 6.00
CA PRO A 9 14.51 2.16 6.64
C PRO A 9 14.27 1.95 8.14
N GLY A 10 14.82 2.86 8.95
CA GLY A 10 14.85 2.75 10.42
C GLY A 10 16.17 2.21 11.00
N GLU A 11 17.06 1.67 10.17
CA GLU A 11 18.47 1.47 10.48
C GLU A 11 19.29 2.73 10.11
N SER A 12 20.56 2.78 10.56
CA SER A 12 21.44 3.94 10.38
C SER A 12 22.52 3.66 9.32
N ILE A 13 22.64 4.57 8.36
CA ILE A 13 23.70 4.56 7.35
C ILE A 13 25.05 4.89 8.01
N GLN A 14 25.07 5.76 9.02
CA GLN A 14 26.29 6.06 9.78
C GLN A 14 26.84 4.82 10.49
N ASN A 15 26.00 4.01 11.14
CA ASN A 15 26.45 2.77 11.78
C ASN A 15 27.10 1.81 10.75
N ALA A 16 26.52 1.67 9.55
CA ALA A 16 27.12 0.88 8.49
C ALA A 16 28.47 1.47 8.01
N VAL A 17 28.60 2.81 7.91
CA VAL A 17 29.88 3.48 7.63
C VAL A 17 30.89 3.24 8.75
N ASP A 18 30.48 3.27 10.02
CA ASP A 18 31.34 3.08 11.20
C ASP A 18 31.77 1.61 11.39
N GLU A 19 31.01 0.64 10.87
CA GLU A 19 31.42 -0.79 10.83
C GLU A 19 32.24 -1.18 9.59
N ALA A 20 32.02 -0.56 8.43
CA ALA A 20 32.63 -0.97 7.15
C ALA A 20 34.17 -0.86 7.10
N TYR A 21 34.80 -1.66 6.24
CA TYR A 21 36.24 -1.60 5.93
C TYR A 21 36.50 -1.03 4.52
N SER A 22 37.75 -0.63 4.26
CA SER A 22 38.13 -0.05 2.97
C SER A 22 37.92 -1.04 1.82
N GLY A 23 37.09 -0.66 0.84
CA GLY A 23 36.66 -1.51 -0.27
C GLY A 23 35.27 -2.14 -0.11
N ASP A 24 34.60 -1.97 1.03
CA ASP A 24 33.26 -2.49 1.27
C ASP A 24 32.16 -1.65 0.59
N ILE A 25 30.98 -2.28 0.43
CA ILE A 25 29.81 -1.71 -0.24
C ILE A 25 28.67 -1.61 0.77
N ILE A 26 28.09 -0.42 0.89
CA ILE A 26 26.87 -0.15 1.66
C ILE A 26 25.73 0.05 0.66
N LEU A 27 24.77 -0.88 0.68
CA LEU A 27 23.52 -0.80 -0.05
C LEU A 27 22.44 -0.26 0.88
N VAL A 28 21.85 0.86 0.52
CA VAL A 28 20.71 1.43 1.26
C VAL A 28 19.45 1.05 0.49
N GLU A 29 18.53 0.34 1.16
CA GLU A 29 17.30 -0.14 0.53
C GLU A 29 16.32 1.02 0.25
N SER A 30 15.26 0.78 -0.52
CA SER A 30 14.24 1.79 -0.83
C SER A 30 13.47 2.23 0.42
N GLY A 31 13.20 3.54 0.54
CA GLY A 31 12.49 4.16 1.66
C GLY A 31 13.07 5.50 2.10
N GLU A 32 12.64 5.97 3.27
CA GLU A 32 13.05 7.25 3.86
C GLU A 32 14.06 7.07 4.99
N PHE A 33 15.12 7.88 4.96
CA PHE A 33 16.17 7.98 5.96
C PHE A 33 16.31 9.45 6.39
N LYS A 34 16.55 9.68 7.69
CA LYS A 34 16.79 11.03 8.24
C LYS A 34 18.06 11.01 9.08
N GLU A 35 19.16 11.52 8.53
CA GLU A 35 20.50 11.33 9.09
C GLU A 35 21.47 12.45 8.66
N SER A 36 22.73 12.37 9.09
CA SER A 36 23.84 13.18 8.57
C SER A 36 25.08 12.30 8.55
N VAL A 37 25.48 11.85 7.36
CA VAL A 37 26.43 10.74 7.16
C VAL A 37 27.85 11.27 6.97
N TYR A 38 28.72 10.99 7.93
CA TYR A 38 30.14 11.35 7.96
C TYR A 38 31.01 10.19 7.47
N VAL A 39 31.45 10.28 6.21
CA VAL A 39 32.22 9.25 5.51
C VAL A 39 33.72 9.51 5.66
N ASN A 40 34.32 8.80 6.62
CA ASN A 40 35.71 8.97 7.07
C ASN A 40 36.66 7.81 6.71
N LYS A 41 36.24 6.89 5.83
CA LYS A 41 37.01 5.70 5.40
C LYS A 41 37.22 5.68 3.89
N ASP A 42 38.47 5.47 3.47
CA ASP A 42 38.82 5.43 2.04
C ASP A 42 38.16 4.24 1.32
N ASN A 43 37.83 4.44 0.03
CA ASN A 43 37.39 3.40 -0.91
C ASN A 43 36.08 2.68 -0.52
N LEU A 44 35.17 3.35 0.18
CA LEU A 44 33.78 2.89 0.36
C LEU A 44 32.90 3.18 -0.86
N THR A 45 31.92 2.32 -1.11
CA THR A 45 30.84 2.59 -2.07
C THR A 45 29.49 2.58 -1.32
N ILE A 46 28.80 3.72 -1.28
CA ILE A 46 27.48 3.88 -0.67
C ILE A 46 26.49 4.20 -1.79
N LYS A 47 25.45 3.38 -1.96
CA LYS A 47 24.46 3.59 -3.03
C LYS A 47 23.08 3.03 -2.71
N SER A 48 22.07 3.50 -3.43
CA SER A 48 20.76 2.84 -3.43
C SER A 48 20.88 1.38 -3.91
N ALA A 49 20.08 0.50 -3.29
CA ALA A 49 19.94 -0.88 -3.68
C ALA A 49 19.15 -1.04 -5.00
N SER A 50 18.17 -0.16 -5.27
CA SER A 50 17.41 -0.18 -6.53
C SER A 50 18.16 0.48 -7.69
N GLY A 51 19.00 1.48 -7.40
CA GLY A 51 19.70 2.28 -8.41
C GLY A 51 18.81 3.35 -9.07
N ASN A 52 17.66 3.66 -8.47
CA ASN A 52 16.81 4.80 -8.85
C ASN A 52 16.78 5.82 -7.70
N PRO A 53 17.21 7.08 -7.90
CA PRO A 53 17.20 8.09 -6.85
C PRO A 53 15.81 8.40 -6.29
N ASP A 54 14.73 8.17 -7.04
CA ASP A 54 13.36 8.39 -6.55
C ASP A 54 12.87 7.31 -5.55
N ASP A 55 13.64 6.26 -5.29
CA ASP A 55 13.25 5.19 -4.36
C ASP A 55 13.90 5.31 -2.97
N THR A 56 15.03 6.01 -2.85
CA THR A 56 15.83 6.08 -1.60
C THR A 56 16.09 7.54 -1.22
N PHE A 57 15.32 8.02 -0.23
CA PHE A 57 15.33 9.41 0.23
C PHE A 57 16.18 9.55 1.49
N ILE A 58 17.11 10.52 1.49
CA ILE A 58 17.98 10.84 2.62
C ILE A 58 17.83 12.33 2.95
N ALA A 59 17.14 12.60 4.05
CA ALA A 59 16.91 13.94 4.56
C ALA A 59 17.93 14.30 5.66
N GLY A 60 18.44 15.53 5.65
CA GLY A 60 19.29 16.04 6.73
C GLY A 60 18.59 15.99 8.09
N GLU A 61 19.25 15.41 9.10
CA GLU A 61 18.66 15.29 10.44
C GLU A 61 18.45 16.66 11.12
N THR A 62 19.49 17.49 11.06
CA THR A 62 19.59 18.79 11.74
C THR A 62 19.84 19.91 10.74
N VAL A 63 19.04 20.98 10.83
CA VAL A 63 19.20 22.20 10.02
C VAL A 63 20.57 22.85 10.33
N GLY A 64 21.47 22.82 9.36
CA GLY A 64 22.86 23.31 9.50
C GLY A 64 23.93 22.26 9.23
N ASN A 65 23.60 20.96 9.30
CA ASN A 65 24.53 19.86 8.99
C ASN A 65 24.55 19.49 7.50
N TYR A 66 25.57 18.77 7.07
CA TYR A 66 25.65 18.20 5.73
C TYR A 66 24.96 16.81 5.70
N VAL A 67 24.24 16.48 4.62
CA VAL A 67 23.57 15.16 4.54
C VAL A 67 24.60 14.06 4.28
N PHE A 68 25.57 14.32 3.41
CA PHE A 68 26.85 13.60 3.36
C PHE A 68 28.01 14.58 3.56
N GLU A 69 28.91 14.28 4.51
CA GLU A 69 30.25 14.88 4.59
C GLU A 69 31.30 13.79 4.32
N ILE A 70 32.17 14.03 3.33
CA ILE A 70 33.17 13.08 2.85
C ILE A 70 34.55 13.68 3.11
N VAL A 71 35.28 13.08 4.05
CA VAL A 71 36.66 13.44 4.42
C VAL A 71 37.68 12.38 4.01
N ALA A 72 37.28 11.44 3.15
CA ALA A 72 38.06 10.29 2.73
C ALA A 72 38.04 10.11 1.20
N ASN A 73 39.01 9.37 0.68
CA ASN A 73 39.35 9.29 -0.73
C ASN A 73 38.74 8.06 -1.40
N ASN A 74 38.59 8.09 -2.73
CA ASN A 74 38.00 7.00 -3.53
C ASN A 74 36.55 6.62 -3.15
N VAL A 75 35.86 7.46 -2.35
CA VAL A 75 34.48 7.23 -1.90
C VAL A 75 33.52 7.41 -3.07
N LYS A 76 32.47 6.58 -3.12
CA LYS A 76 31.41 6.68 -4.14
C LYS A 76 30.05 6.84 -3.48
N ILE A 77 29.30 7.87 -3.88
CA ILE A 77 27.92 8.14 -3.46
C ILE A 77 27.03 8.11 -4.69
N SER A 78 26.09 7.16 -4.76
CA SER A 78 25.26 7.00 -5.97
C SER A 78 23.77 6.80 -5.73
N ASP A 79 22.99 7.38 -6.65
CA ASP A 79 21.60 7.03 -6.93
C ASP A 79 20.64 7.27 -5.75
N PHE A 80 20.81 8.40 -5.05
CA PHE A 80 19.96 8.86 -3.92
C PHE A 80 19.14 10.12 -4.23
N SER A 81 18.02 10.32 -3.53
CA SER A 81 17.35 11.63 -3.38
C SER A 81 17.74 12.27 -2.06
N ILE A 82 18.40 13.44 -2.11
CA ILE A 82 19.07 14.10 -0.98
C ILE A 82 18.43 15.47 -0.76
N THR A 83 18.00 15.76 0.48
CA THR A 83 17.25 16.99 0.79
C THR A 83 17.45 17.49 2.22
N ASN A 84 17.02 18.73 2.49
CA ASN A 84 16.83 19.32 3.84
C ASN A 84 18.11 19.47 4.69
N GLY A 85 19.30 19.35 4.10
CA GLY A 85 20.55 19.65 4.77
C GLY A 85 20.91 21.15 4.73
N ARG A 86 22.16 21.44 5.09
CA ARG A 86 22.88 22.65 4.69
C ARG A 86 23.60 22.45 3.37
N CYS A 87 24.35 21.36 3.24
CA CYS A 87 24.84 20.86 1.96
C CYS A 87 24.31 19.45 1.74
N GLY A 88 23.92 19.12 0.50
CA GLY A 88 23.52 17.76 0.15
C GLY A 88 24.73 16.82 0.21
N VAL A 89 25.78 17.15 -0.54
CA VAL A 89 27.05 16.41 -0.55
C VAL A 89 28.23 17.37 -0.39
N PHE A 90 28.97 17.25 0.71
CA PHE A 90 30.18 18.02 1.01
C PHE A 90 31.43 17.13 0.93
N LEU A 91 32.40 17.50 0.10
CA LEU A 91 33.73 16.89 0.03
C LEU A 91 34.73 17.85 0.67
N ASN A 92 35.52 17.35 1.62
CA ASN A 92 36.37 18.16 2.49
C ASN A 92 37.76 17.50 2.59
N ASN A 93 38.74 18.04 1.86
CA ASN A 93 40.07 17.44 1.67
C ASN A 93 40.00 15.97 1.16
N ALA A 94 39.12 15.71 0.18
CA ALA A 94 38.89 14.38 -0.39
C ALA A 94 39.28 14.32 -1.87
N GLU A 95 39.92 13.23 -2.29
CA GLU A 95 40.32 13.00 -3.69
C GLU A 95 39.78 11.70 -4.30
N ASN A 96 39.65 11.70 -5.65
CA ASN A 96 39.28 10.55 -6.48
C ASN A 96 37.88 9.96 -6.18
N CYS A 97 37.02 10.72 -5.49
CA CYS A 97 35.65 10.33 -5.17
C CYS A 97 34.72 10.46 -6.39
N ILE A 98 33.63 9.70 -6.39
CA ILE A 98 32.63 9.68 -7.48
C ILE A 98 31.24 9.97 -6.90
N ILE A 99 30.62 11.06 -7.35
CA ILE A 99 29.23 11.42 -7.00
C ILE A 99 28.40 11.23 -8.26
N ASN A 100 27.52 10.21 -8.30
CA ASN A 100 26.81 9.79 -9.51
C ASN A 100 25.28 9.69 -9.34
N GLY A 101 24.51 10.25 -10.26
CA GLY A 101 23.08 9.90 -10.40
C GLY A 101 22.15 10.37 -9.28
N ASN A 102 22.65 11.19 -8.35
CA ASN A 102 21.87 11.65 -7.19
C ASN A 102 20.96 12.82 -7.55
N LYS A 103 19.73 12.84 -7.03
CA LYS A 103 18.84 14.01 -6.98
C LYS A 103 19.15 14.80 -5.70
N ILE A 104 19.40 16.11 -5.79
CA ILE A 104 19.91 16.91 -4.66
C ILE A 104 19.18 18.26 -4.60
N SER A 105 18.25 18.43 -3.66
CA SER A 105 17.39 19.63 -3.62
C SER A 105 17.04 20.20 -2.25
N ASN A 106 16.60 21.45 -2.21
CA ASN A 106 16.08 22.13 -1.00
C ASN A 106 17.09 22.29 0.17
N GLN A 107 18.35 22.64 -0.11
CA GLN A 107 19.33 23.07 0.92
C GLN A 107 20.06 24.38 0.54
N GLU A 108 21.01 24.84 1.38
CA GLU A 108 21.85 26.02 1.09
C GLU A 108 22.69 25.74 -0.18
N ALA A 109 23.55 24.72 -0.16
CA ALA A 109 24.35 24.32 -1.31
C ALA A 109 24.03 22.88 -1.75
N GLY A 110 23.95 22.60 -3.06
CA GLY A 110 23.73 21.24 -3.54
C GLY A 110 24.94 20.34 -3.29
N ILE A 111 26.03 20.59 -4.02
CA ILE A 111 27.32 19.91 -3.87
C ILE A 111 28.43 20.93 -3.55
N TYR A 112 29.27 20.66 -2.57
CA TYR A 112 30.38 21.55 -2.18
C TYR A 112 31.69 20.76 -2.10
N LEU A 113 32.72 21.19 -2.82
CA LEU A 113 34.09 20.67 -2.72
C LEU A 113 34.99 21.75 -2.11
N PHE A 114 35.56 21.48 -0.93
CA PHE A 114 36.60 22.29 -0.29
C PHE A 114 37.94 21.56 -0.28
N LYS A 115 38.98 22.18 -0.84
CA LYS A 115 40.35 21.61 -0.94
C LYS A 115 40.37 20.16 -1.50
N SER A 116 39.43 19.84 -2.38
CA SER A 116 39.14 18.47 -2.83
C SER A 116 39.38 18.34 -4.33
N ASP A 117 40.36 17.53 -4.71
CA ASP A 117 40.92 17.50 -6.06
C ASP A 117 40.69 16.14 -6.76
N ASN A 118 40.73 16.12 -8.09
CA ASN A 118 40.67 14.88 -8.91
C ASN A 118 39.37 14.06 -8.78
N ASN A 119 38.26 14.63 -8.30
CA ASN A 119 36.96 13.95 -8.13
C ASN A 119 36.11 13.97 -9.42
N LEU A 120 35.19 13.02 -9.57
CA LEU A 120 34.22 12.92 -10.67
C LEU A 120 32.79 13.17 -10.17
N LEU A 121 32.13 14.17 -10.74
CA LEU A 121 30.72 14.48 -10.48
C LEU A 121 29.95 14.31 -11.79
N ASN A 122 29.07 13.32 -11.88
CA ASN A 122 28.37 13.02 -13.12
C ASN A 122 26.91 12.57 -12.96
N ASN A 123 26.06 12.90 -13.92
CA ASN A 123 24.65 12.49 -13.96
C ASN A 123 23.78 12.91 -12.75
N ASN A 124 24.26 13.79 -11.86
CA ASN A 124 23.47 14.25 -10.70
C ASN A 124 22.47 15.32 -11.13
N MET A 125 21.30 15.38 -10.50
CA MET A 125 20.27 16.38 -10.74
C MET A 125 20.11 17.27 -9.50
N VAL A 126 20.65 18.49 -9.56
CA VAL A 126 20.83 19.38 -8.41
C VAL A 126 19.98 20.64 -8.59
N TYR A 127 18.92 20.82 -7.81
CA TYR A 127 17.89 21.84 -8.08
C TYR A 127 17.26 22.44 -6.83
N SER A 128 16.63 23.61 -6.96
CA SER A 128 15.95 24.32 -5.86
C SER A 128 16.85 24.63 -4.63
N ASN A 129 18.18 24.74 -4.80
CA ASN A 129 19.10 25.11 -3.71
C ASN A 129 19.28 26.64 -3.63
N LEU A 130 19.47 27.14 -2.40
CA LEU A 130 19.28 28.55 -2.04
C LEU A 130 20.52 29.46 -2.22
N ASP A 131 21.73 28.91 -2.08
CA ASP A 131 23.00 29.61 -2.30
C ASP A 131 23.60 29.23 -3.65
N CYS A 132 23.85 27.93 -3.88
CA CYS A 132 24.30 27.45 -5.20
C CYS A 132 24.09 25.95 -5.45
N GLY A 133 23.98 25.56 -6.71
CA GLY A 133 23.96 24.16 -7.14
C GLY A 133 25.27 23.43 -6.84
N ILE A 134 26.40 23.98 -7.31
CA ILE A 134 27.74 23.45 -7.01
C ILE A 134 28.76 24.55 -6.66
N LYS A 135 29.61 24.26 -5.68
CA LYS A 135 30.62 25.16 -5.11
C LYS A 135 31.99 24.46 -5.10
N LEU A 136 33.01 25.05 -5.73
CA LEU A 136 34.36 24.47 -5.87
C LEU A 136 35.40 25.42 -5.27
N LEU A 137 35.54 25.42 -3.94
CA LEU A 137 36.45 26.32 -3.23
C LEU A 137 37.82 25.68 -2.99
N ALA A 138 38.87 26.29 -3.54
CA ALA A 138 40.24 25.79 -3.50
C ALA A 138 40.40 24.34 -4.03
N SER A 139 39.48 23.87 -4.88
CA SER A 139 39.35 22.51 -5.40
C SER A 139 39.66 22.45 -6.91
N SER A 140 40.52 21.54 -7.36
CA SER A 140 41.10 21.51 -8.73
C SER A 140 41.09 20.13 -9.39
N ASN A 141 41.22 20.10 -10.72
CA ASN A 141 41.26 18.89 -11.58
C ASN A 141 40.03 17.98 -11.46
N ASN A 142 38.93 18.45 -10.87
CA ASN A 142 37.67 17.70 -10.80
C ASN A 142 37.00 17.69 -12.18
N VAL A 143 36.23 16.65 -12.49
CA VAL A 143 35.50 16.49 -13.76
C VAL A 143 34.00 16.56 -13.50
N ILE A 144 33.31 17.51 -14.14
CA ILE A 144 31.88 17.80 -13.98
C ILE A 144 31.17 17.67 -15.34
N ARG A 145 30.43 16.57 -15.55
CA ARG A 145 29.82 16.22 -16.86
C ARG A 145 28.46 15.51 -16.71
N GLY A 146 27.47 15.81 -17.54
CA GLY A 146 26.16 15.17 -17.51
C GLY A 146 25.23 15.56 -16.35
N ASN A 147 25.59 16.52 -15.51
CA ASN A 147 24.80 16.91 -14.34
C ASN A 147 23.76 17.99 -14.69
N TYR A 148 22.60 17.97 -14.05
CA TYR A 148 21.58 19.02 -14.14
C TYR A 148 21.70 20.00 -12.95
N PHE A 149 21.57 21.31 -13.21
CA PHE A 149 21.65 22.40 -12.24
C PHE A 149 20.56 23.47 -12.50
N ASP A 150 19.62 23.64 -11.57
CA ASP A 150 18.62 24.73 -11.58
C ASP A 150 18.34 25.26 -10.17
N ASN A 151 19.13 26.25 -9.79
CA ASN A 151 19.29 26.76 -8.43
C ASN A 151 19.43 28.29 -8.45
N ALA A 152 19.44 28.94 -7.28
CA ALA A 152 19.59 30.40 -7.17
C ALA A 152 20.87 30.94 -7.85
N GLU A 153 21.97 30.20 -7.75
CA GLU A 153 23.16 30.29 -8.61
C GLU A 153 23.61 28.86 -8.92
N ASN A 154 24.29 28.61 -10.04
CA ASN A 154 24.43 27.23 -10.51
C ASN A 154 25.82 26.64 -10.35
N ALA A 155 26.89 27.35 -10.72
CA ALA A 155 28.25 26.94 -10.36
C ALA A 155 29.12 28.11 -9.87
N ARG A 156 29.86 27.87 -8.78
CA ARG A 156 30.93 28.75 -8.30
C ARG A 156 32.27 28.04 -8.34
N ASP A 157 33.07 28.29 -9.37
CA ASP A 157 34.41 27.72 -9.54
C ASP A 157 35.51 28.76 -9.33
N TYR A 158 36.40 28.49 -8.37
CA TYR A 158 37.52 29.36 -8.00
C TYR A 158 38.88 28.82 -8.47
N LYS A 159 38.91 27.73 -9.24
CA LYS A 159 40.13 27.03 -9.67
C LYS A 159 39.97 26.41 -11.07
N PHE A 160 40.96 25.60 -11.49
CA PHE A 160 40.92 24.88 -12.76
C PHE A 160 40.24 23.51 -12.57
N ASN A 161 39.01 23.37 -13.07
CA ASN A 161 38.28 22.09 -13.16
C ASN A 161 37.79 21.86 -14.60
N VAL A 162 37.47 20.62 -14.94
CA VAL A 162 37.06 20.19 -16.29
C VAL A 162 35.53 20.12 -16.35
N TRP A 163 34.93 21.02 -17.13
CA TRP A 163 33.50 21.11 -17.34
C TRP A 163 33.13 20.60 -18.74
N ASN A 164 32.45 19.44 -18.80
CA ASN A 164 32.15 18.66 -20.01
C ASN A 164 33.38 18.11 -20.76
N GLU A 165 33.36 16.80 -21.06
CA GLU A 165 34.32 16.12 -21.97
C GLU A 165 33.63 15.43 -23.17
N SER A 166 32.32 15.23 -23.12
CA SER A 166 31.53 14.38 -24.03
C SER A 166 30.00 14.35 -23.74
N LYS A 167 29.55 14.90 -22.61
CA LYS A 167 28.15 15.12 -22.24
C LYS A 167 28.06 16.43 -21.46
N GLY A 168 27.30 17.39 -21.97
CA GLY A 168 27.06 18.69 -21.35
C GLY A 168 26.46 18.59 -19.95
N ASN A 169 26.42 19.70 -19.24
CA ASN A 169 25.59 19.84 -18.04
C ASN A 169 24.26 20.52 -18.45
N TYR A 170 23.19 20.32 -17.69
CA TYR A 170 21.83 20.82 -17.95
C TYR A 170 21.37 21.79 -16.86
N TRP A 171 20.30 22.56 -17.12
CA TRP A 171 20.47 23.99 -16.88
C TRP A 171 19.16 24.86 -17.04
N SER A 172 19.19 26.11 -17.57
CA SER A 172 18.05 27.04 -17.86
C SER A 172 17.99 27.85 -19.22
N ASP A 173 18.91 28.77 -19.59
CA ASP A 173 18.71 29.88 -20.57
C ASP A 173 19.22 29.67 -22.03
N TYR A 174 18.62 28.74 -22.79
CA TYR A 174 19.28 28.18 -23.99
C TYR A 174 19.07 28.94 -25.29
N GLU A 175 20.18 29.18 -26.00
CA GLU A 175 20.21 29.49 -27.45
C GLU A 175 21.15 28.55 -28.25
N GLY A 176 21.63 27.45 -27.64
CA GLY A 176 22.51 26.48 -28.31
C GLY A 176 21.78 25.39 -29.11
N THR A 177 22.47 24.28 -29.38
CA THR A 177 21.92 23.09 -30.05
C THR A 177 22.11 21.83 -29.22
N ASP A 178 20.99 21.15 -28.94
CA ASP A 178 20.93 19.71 -28.71
C ASP A 178 20.97 19.02 -30.09
N GLU A 179 22.05 18.30 -30.41
CA GLU A 179 22.20 17.59 -31.68
C GLU A 179 21.60 16.17 -31.65
N ASN A 180 21.34 15.64 -30.46
CA ASN A 180 21.06 14.21 -30.25
C ASN A 180 19.62 13.90 -29.82
N GLY A 181 18.93 14.86 -29.20
CA GLY A 181 17.54 14.79 -28.75
C GLY A 181 17.33 14.38 -27.29
N ASP A 182 18.38 14.25 -26.48
CA ASP A 182 18.30 13.96 -25.04
C ASP A 182 18.13 15.21 -24.15
N CYS A 183 17.94 16.39 -24.77
CA CYS A 183 17.83 17.70 -24.11
C CYS A 183 19.09 18.17 -23.36
N ILE A 184 20.25 17.54 -23.59
CA ILE A 184 21.57 18.09 -23.20
C ILE A 184 21.95 19.21 -24.18
N GLY A 185 22.59 20.26 -23.66
CA GLY A 185 23.33 21.18 -24.51
C GLY A 185 24.70 20.60 -24.89
N ASP A 186 24.88 20.19 -26.16
CA ASP A 186 26.11 19.54 -26.62
C ASP A 186 27.34 20.49 -26.69
N ALA A 187 27.09 21.81 -26.72
CA ALA A 187 28.14 22.83 -26.73
C ALA A 187 28.85 23.00 -25.37
N ALA A 188 30.18 22.92 -25.34
CA ALA A 188 30.99 23.12 -24.13
C ALA A 188 31.14 24.61 -23.76
N TYR A 189 30.97 24.93 -22.48
CA TYR A 189 31.02 26.29 -21.94
C TYR A 189 32.36 26.58 -21.22
N PRO A 190 33.12 27.63 -21.62
CA PRO A 190 34.46 27.88 -21.11
C PRO A 190 34.47 28.80 -19.87
N ILE A 191 34.32 28.22 -18.68
CA ILE A 191 34.54 28.92 -17.40
C ILE A 191 36.00 29.44 -17.33
N ASN A 192 36.19 30.71 -16.96
CA ASN A 192 37.50 31.37 -16.96
C ASN A 192 38.07 31.60 -15.54
N PRO A 193 38.93 30.70 -15.01
CA PRO A 193 39.42 30.80 -13.63
C PRO A 193 40.26 32.05 -13.34
N LYS A 194 40.74 32.79 -14.35
CA LYS A 194 41.46 34.06 -14.13
C LYS A 194 40.56 35.23 -13.73
N ALA A 195 39.24 35.07 -13.80
CA ALA A 195 38.26 36.11 -13.48
C ALA A 195 37.47 35.85 -12.19
N GLY A 196 37.64 34.70 -11.54
CA GLY A 196 36.69 34.22 -10.52
C GLY A 196 35.31 33.94 -11.15
N SER A 197 35.32 33.21 -12.27
CA SER A 197 34.19 33.04 -13.18
C SER A 197 33.07 32.18 -12.58
N MET A 198 32.16 32.82 -11.86
CA MET A 198 30.89 32.24 -11.43
C MET A 198 29.97 32.03 -12.65
N ASP A 199 29.30 30.88 -12.69
CA ASP A 199 28.26 30.56 -13.67
C ASP A 199 26.88 30.76 -13.03
N TYR A 200 26.33 31.95 -13.27
CA TYR A 200 25.06 32.38 -12.69
C TYR A 200 23.88 31.69 -13.36
N MET A 201 23.79 31.88 -14.67
CA MET A 201 22.71 31.39 -15.50
C MET A 201 23.17 30.10 -16.16
N PRO A 202 22.56 28.97 -15.80
CA PRO A 202 22.84 27.71 -16.43
C PRO A 202 22.11 27.70 -17.77
N LEU A 203 22.68 27.14 -18.85
CA LEU A 203 22.13 27.21 -20.20
C LEU A 203 20.81 26.48 -20.69
N MET A 204 20.11 25.45 -20.16
CA MET A 204 18.87 24.84 -20.77
C MET A 204 17.79 24.21 -19.83
N LYS A 205 16.56 24.79 -19.80
CA LYS A 205 15.44 24.55 -18.81
C LYS A 205 14.79 23.16 -18.79
N TYR A 206 14.59 22.60 -17.59
CA TYR A 206 13.79 21.40 -17.32
C TYR A 206 12.28 21.56 -17.51
N VAL A 207 11.69 20.55 -18.14
CA VAL A 207 10.31 20.16 -17.97
C VAL A 207 10.34 18.89 -17.13
N GLN A 208 9.78 18.92 -15.92
CA GLN A 208 9.61 17.71 -15.12
C GLN A 208 8.75 16.73 -15.91
N THR A 209 9.32 15.55 -16.20
CA THR A 209 8.53 14.41 -16.67
C THR A 209 7.46 14.14 -15.62
N PRO A 210 6.15 14.31 -15.93
CA PRO A 210 5.12 14.25 -14.91
C PRO A 210 5.14 12.87 -14.24
N PRO A 211 4.99 12.81 -12.89
CA PRO A 211 5.07 11.56 -12.15
C PRO A 211 4.09 10.53 -12.72
N ILE A 212 4.55 9.30 -12.90
CA ILE A 212 3.75 8.24 -13.51
C ILE A 212 2.83 7.67 -12.43
N LEU A 213 1.69 8.33 -12.25
CA LEU A 213 0.65 7.89 -11.33
C LEU A 213 0.14 6.48 -11.72
N PRO A 214 -0.27 5.68 -10.73
CA PRO A 214 -0.99 4.45 -10.98
C PRO A 214 -2.39 4.80 -11.50
N LYS A 215 -3.04 3.83 -12.14
CA LYS A 215 -4.38 4.01 -12.70
C LYS A 215 -5.21 2.77 -12.42
N ALA A 216 -6.21 2.91 -11.56
CA ALA A 216 -7.06 1.83 -11.10
C ALA A 216 -8.01 1.38 -12.20
N HIS A 217 -8.00 0.08 -12.51
CA HIS A 217 -8.93 -0.50 -13.46
C HIS A 217 -9.11 -1.99 -13.20
N PHE A 218 -10.35 -2.47 -13.11
CA PHE A 218 -10.64 -3.88 -12.88
C PHE A 218 -12.01 -4.28 -13.46
N THR A 219 -12.26 -5.59 -13.50
CA THR A 219 -13.57 -6.17 -13.83
C THR A 219 -13.94 -7.27 -12.84
N SER A 220 -15.21 -7.42 -12.50
CA SER A 220 -15.73 -8.66 -11.91
C SER A 220 -16.19 -9.64 -12.99
N ASP A 221 -16.28 -10.94 -12.66
CA ASP A 221 -16.87 -11.96 -13.54
C ASP A 221 -18.41 -11.94 -13.56
N VAL A 222 -19.03 -11.47 -12.49
CA VAL A 222 -20.47 -11.14 -12.38
C VAL A 222 -20.69 -9.81 -11.68
N THR A 223 -21.80 -9.13 -11.97
CA THR A 223 -22.24 -7.90 -11.26
C THR A 223 -23.56 -8.08 -10.52
N GLU A 224 -24.27 -9.18 -10.74
CA GLU A 224 -25.57 -9.50 -10.11
C GLU A 224 -25.68 -11.01 -9.88
N GLY A 225 -26.35 -11.43 -8.81
CA GLY A 225 -26.71 -12.83 -8.58
C GLY A 225 -27.28 -13.09 -7.18
N SER A 226 -27.81 -14.29 -6.94
CA SER A 226 -28.40 -14.67 -5.64
C SER A 226 -27.35 -15.16 -4.63
N ILE A 227 -27.65 -15.00 -3.34
CA ILE A 227 -26.85 -15.54 -2.23
C ILE A 227 -26.69 -17.09 -2.29
N PRO A 228 -25.54 -17.63 -1.86
CA PRO A 228 -24.27 -16.92 -1.60
C PRO A 228 -23.56 -16.60 -2.93
N LEU A 229 -23.34 -15.33 -3.23
CA LEU A 229 -22.76 -14.90 -4.50
C LEU A 229 -21.23 -14.87 -4.40
N SER A 230 -20.55 -15.80 -5.07
CA SER A 230 -19.09 -15.79 -5.20
C SER A 230 -18.66 -15.02 -6.45
N VAL A 231 -17.79 -14.03 -6.28
CA VAL A 231 -17.37 -13.08 -7.33
C VAL A 231 -15.86 -13.07 -7.42
N ARG A 232 -15.32 -13.13 -8.65
CA ARG A 232 -13.89 -13.00 -8.93
C ARG A 232 -13.59 -11.64 -9.52
N PHE A 233 -12.62 -10.97 -8.94
CA PHE A 233 -12.15 -9.68 -9.44
C PHE A 233 -10.83 -9.89 -10.18
N LYS A 234 -10.75 -9.27 -11.35
CA LYS A 234 -9.56 -9.28 -12.19
C LYS A 234 -9.04 -7.86 -12.37
N ASP A 235 -7.79 -7.67 -11.96
CA ASP A 235 -7.07 -6.41 -12.13
C ASP A 235 -6.61 -6.20 -13.59
N PHE A 236 -6.63 -4.93 -13.98
CA PHE A 236 -6.16 -4.38 -15.25
C PHE A 236 -5.51 -2.99 -15.02
N SER A 237 -5.08 -2.69 -13.80
CA SER A 237 -4.51 -1.39 -13.41
C SER A 237 -3.13 -1.16 -14.05
N GLU A 238 -2.83 0.10 -14.36
CA GLU A 238 -1.55 0.51 -14.94
C GLU A 238 -0.64 1.12 -13.85
N ASN A 239 0.67 0.88 -13.95
CA ASN A 239 1.74 1.44 -13.09
C ASN A 239 1.61 1.19 -11.57
N ALA A 240 0.81 0.23 -11.13
CA ALA A 240 0.63 -0.13 -9.72
C ALA A 240 1.76 -1.03 -9.18
N THR A 241 2.18 -0.82 -7.94
CA THR A 241 3.06 -1.72 -7.16
C THR A 241 2.36 -2.34 -5.95
N SER A 242 1.24 -1.76 -5.48
CA SER A 242 0.39 -2.33 -4.43
C SER A 242 -1.11 -2.22 -4.75
N TRP A 243 -1.90 -3.10 -4.14
CA TRP A 243 -3.36 -3.21 -4.30
C TRP A 243 -4.05 -3.27 -2.93
N LEU A 244 -5.15 -2.54 -2.78
CA LEU A 244 -6.07 -2.64 -1.66
C LEU A 244 -7.51 -2.71 -2.18
N TRP A 245 -8.14 -3.85 -1.96
CA TRP A 245 -9.55 -4.08 -2.21
C TRP A 245 -10.37 -3.83 -0.94
N ASP A 246 -11.47 -3.12 -1.09
CA ASP A 246 -12.61 -3.09 -0.16
C ASP A 246 -13.81 -3.70 -0.89
N PHE A 247 -14.43 -4.74 -0.32
CA PHE A 247 -15.55 -5.43 -0.95
C PHE A 247 -16.92 -4.79 -0.65
N GLY A 248 -16.96 -3.70 0.12
CA GLY A 248 -18.18 -2.96 0.48
C GLY A 248 -19.00 -3.59 1.61
N ASP A 249 -18.55 -4.72 2.16
CA ASP A 249 -19.18 -5.46 3.26
C ASP A 249 -18.35 -5.44 4.57
N GLY A 250 -17.23 -4.72 4.58
CA GLY A 250 -16.25 -4.66 5.66
C GLY A 250 -15.07 -5.63 5.53
N ASN A 251 -15.06 -6.51 4.52
CA ASN A 251 -13.90 -7.34 4.18
C ASN A 251 -12.98 -6.64 3.17
N THR A 252 -11.68 -6.91 3.27
CA THR A 252 -10.64 -6.32 2.40
C THR A 252 -9.67 -7.37 1.87
N SER A 253 -8.85 -7.00 0.87
CA SER A 253 -7.79 -7.88 0.35
C SER A 253 -6.61 -7.11 -0.24
N SER A 254 -5.40 -7.67 -0.15
CA SER A 254 -4.18 -7.15 -0.79
C SER A 254 -3.69 -7.98 -1.98
N TYR A 255 -4.41 -9.06 -2.33
CA TYR A 255 -4.09 -9.84 -3.54
C TYR A 255 -4.53 -9.07 -4.80
N GLN A 256 -3.70 -9.11 -5.86
CA GLN A 256 -4.01 -8.45 -7.13
C GLN A 256 -5.33 -8.94 -7.76
N ASN A 257 -5.63 -10.24 -7.71
CA ASN A 257 -6.82 -10.85 -8.32
C ASN A 257 -7.58 -11.72 -7.30
N PRO A 258 -8.39 -11.12 -6.41
CA PRO A 258 -9.07 -11.85 -5.34
C PRO A 258 -10.38 -12.50 -5.80
N GLN A 259 -10.83 -13.51 -5.05
CA GLN A 259 -12.20 -14.02 -5.09
C GLN A 259 -12.85 -13.76 -3.74
N HIS A 260 -14.02 -13.12 -3.73
CA HIS A 260 -14.84 -12.87 -2.53
C HIS A 260 -16.17 -13.63 -2.61
N THR A 261 -16.88 -13.77 -1.49
CA THR A 261 -18.20 -14.41 -1.47
C THR A 261 -19.15 -13.70 -0.50
N TYR A 262 -20.23 -13.14 -1.05
CA TYR A 262 -21.25 -12.43 -0.29
C TYR A 262 -22.29 -13.41 0.27
N PRO A 263 -22.42 -13.55 1.62
CA PRO A 263 -23.35 -14.50 2.23
C PRO A 263 -24.77 -13.94 2.39
N SER A 264 -24.95 -12.62 2.28
CA SER A 264 -26.20 -11.89 2.53
C SER A 264 -26.58 -11.01 1.34
N GLU A 265 -27.88 -10.78 1.16
CA GLU A 265 -28.39 -9.83 0.16
C GLU A 265 -27.93 -8.39 0.46
N GLY A 266 -27.74 -7.58 -0.58
CA GLY A 266 -27.24 -6.21 -0.46
C GLY A 266 -26.66 -5.66 -1.76
N ASN A 267 -26.48 -4.34 -1.80
CA ASN A 267 -25.79 -3.64 -2.89
C ASN A 267 -24.40 -3.23 -2.37
N PHE A 268 -23.37 -3.97 -2.77
CA PHE A 268 -22.01 -3.79 -2.25
C PHE A 268 -21.17 -2.98 -3.24
N VAL A 269 -20.63 -1.85 -2.80
CA VAL A 269 -19.73 -1.03 -3.62
C VAL A 269 -18.31 -1.52 -3.41
N VAL A 270 -17.81 -2.30 -4.36
CA VAL A 270 -16.42 -2.80 -4.36
C VAL A 270 -15.53 -1.69 -4.85
N SER A 271 -14.45 -1.40 -4.11
CA SER A 271 -13.42 -0.45 -4.51
C SER A 271 -12.07 -1.13 -4.61
N LEU A 272 -11.35 -0.88 -5.71
CA LEU A 272 -9.92 -1.15 -5.82
C LEU A 272 -9.19 0.19 -5.69
N THR A 273 -8.31 0.30 -4.70
CA THR A 273 -7.27 1.34 -4.64
C THR A 273 -5.95 0.71 -5.03
N VAL A 274 -5.21 1.34 -5.93
CA VAL A 274 -3.82 0.96 -6.27
C VAL A 274 -2.87 2.10 -5.94
N SER A 275 -1.63 1.75 -5.61
CA SER A 275 -0.58 2.73 -5.32
C SER A 275 0.75 2.37 -5.99
N ASN A 276 1.60 3.39 -6.12
CA ASN A 276 3.04 3.27 -6.34
C ASN A 276 3.75 4.41 -5.55
N GLU A 277 5.06 4.54 -5.70
CA GLU A 277 5.87 5.62 -5.10
C GLU A 277 5.46 7.03 -5.55
N ASN A 278 4.81 7.16 -6.71
CA ASN A 278 4.33 8.44 -7.26
C ASN A 278 2.93 8.85 -6.76
N GLY A 279 2.12 7.94 -6.21
CA GLY A 279 0.79 8.24 -5.67
C GLY A 279 -0.18 7.06 -5.64
N SER A 280 -1.48 7.36 -5.65
CA SER A 280 -2.55 6.36 -5.69
C SER A 280 -3.74 6.80 -6.56
N ASP A 281 -4.52 5.81 -7.02
CA ASP A 281 -5.76 6.00 -7.77
C ASP A 281 -6.78 4.93 -7.35
N SER A 282 -8.07 5.16 -7.59
CA SER A 282 -9.12 4.21 -7.23
C SER A 282 -10.28 4.12 -8.23
N ALA A 283 -10.79 2.90 -8.38
CA ALA A 283 -11.93 2.56 -9.21
C ALA A 283 -12.95 1.76 -8.38
N SER A 284 -14.23 1.79 -8.76
CA SER A 284 -15.28 1.07 -8.03
C SER A 284 -16.36 0.50 -8.94
N VAL A 285 -17.01 -0.60 -8.50
CA VAL A 285 -18.17 -1.21 -9.15
C VAL A 285 -19.18 -1.67 -8.10
N THR A 286 -20.48 -1.59 -8.40
CA THR A 286 -21.53 -2.12 -7.53
C THR A 286 -21.84 -3.57 -7.89
N ILE A 287 -21.83 -4.45 -6.89
CA ILE A 287 -22.31 -5.83 -6.98
C ILE A 287 -23.71 -5.90 -6.34
N TYR A 288 -24.68 -6.42 -7.10
CA TYR A 288 -26.07 -6.58 -6.69
C TYR A 288 -26.32 -8.01 -6.23
N VAL A 289 -26.29 -8.22 -4.91
CA VAL A 289 -26.52 -9.54 -4.30
C VAL A 289 -27.99 -9.63 -3.91
N LEU A 290 -28.73 -10.45 -4.64
CA LEU A 290 -30.15 -10.68 -4.42
C LEU A 290 -30.36 -11.81 -3.41
N ASN A 291 -31.53 -11.88 -2.79
CA ASN A 291 -31.97 -13.12 -2.18
C ASN A 291 -32.02 -14.25 -3.23
N ALA A 292 -31.91 -15.49 -2.78
CA ALA A 292 -32.37 -16.61 -3.58
C ALA A 292 -33.91 -16.60 -3.50
N SER A 293 -34.56 -16.04 -4.52
CA SER A 293 -36.03 -16.05 -4.57
C SER A 293 -36.50 -17.50 -4.72
N GLU A 294 -36.98 -18.08 -3.61
CA GLU A 294 -37.77 -19.31 -3.58
C GLU A 294 -38.75 -19.32 -4.77
N PRO A 295 -38.88 -20.42 -5.53
CA PRO A 295 -39.53 -20.44 -6.83
C PRO A 295 -40.96 -19.95 -6.72
N SER A 296 -41.19 -18.69 -7.13
CA SER A 296 -42.39 -17.91 -6.84
C SER A 296 -43.55 -18.23 -7.78
N GLY A 297 -43.90 -19.51 -7.84
CA GLY A 297 -45.04 -20.05 -8.56
C GLY A 297 -45.60 -21.29 -7.86
N PRO A 298 -46.91 -21.56 -8.01
CA PRO A 298 -47.55 -22.73 -7.42
C PRO A 298 -46.88 -24.02 -7.92
N ILE A 299 -46.26 -24.79 -7.02
CA ILE A 299 -45.55 -26.02 -7.38
C ILE A 299 -46.58 -27.08 -7.76
N LEU A 300 -46.74 -27.33 -9.05
CA LEU A 300 -47.67 -28.35 -9.55
C LEU A 300 -47.17 -29.78 -9.24
N PRO A 301 -48.08 -30.74 -9.04
CA PRO A 301 -47.73 -32.14 -8.93
C PRO A 301 -47.24 -32.66 -10.30
N THR A 302 -46.42 -33.70 -10.29
CA THR A 302 -46.02 -34.44 -11.50
C THR A 302 -46.46 -35.88 -11.34
N ALA A 303 -47.55 -36.27 -12.02
CA ALA A 303 -48.04 -37.64 -11.98
C ALA A 303 -47.09 -38.60 -12.73
N GLN A 304 -46.63 -39.65 -12.06
CA GLN A 304 -45.79 -40.68 -12.67
C GLN A 304 -45.99 -42.01 -11.94
N PHE A 305 -45.99 -43.13 -12.67
CA PHE A 305 -46.08 -44.46 -12.09
C PHE A 305 -45.34 -45.52 -12.92
N ILE A 306 -45.12 -46.68 -12.29
CA ILE A 306 -44.62 -47.90 -12.94
C ILE A 306 -45.61 -49.05 -12.75
N TYR A 307 -45.47 -50.11 -13.57
CA TYR A 307 -46.36 -51.27 -13.61
C TYR A 307 -45.60 -52.55 -14.00
N ASN A 308 -46.15 -53.73 -13.65
CA ASN A 308 -45.51 -55.02 -13.95
C ASN A 308 -45.80 -55.57 -15.37
N THR A 309 -46.92 -55.19 -16.00
CA THR A 309 -47.28 -55.58 -17.38
C THR A 309 -48.32 -54.61 -17.97
N THR A 310 -48.49 -54.62 -19.28
CA THR A 310 -49.58 -53.93 -20.00
C THR A 310 -50.52 -54.90 -20.76
N SER A 311 -50.24 -56.20 -20.75
CA SER A 311 -51.08 -57.19 -21.44
C SER A 311 -51.03 -58.60 -20.86
N GLY A 312 -52.10 -59.35 -21.09
CA GLY A 312 -52.24 -60.76 -20.71
C GLY A 312 -53.70 -61.24 -20.80
N HIS A 313 -53.97 -62.47 -20.41
CA HIS A 313 -55.30 -63.10 -20.48
C HIS A 313 -56.10 -62.85 -19.20
N VAL A 314 -57.44 -62.86 -19.27
CA VAL A 314 -58.29 -62.83 -18.07
C VAL A 314 -58.08 -64.07 -17.18
N PRO A 315 -58.10 -63.93 -15.84
CA PRO A 315 -58.11 -62.68 -15.09
C PRO A 315 -56.70 -62.06 -15.02
N LEU A 316 -56.52 -60.86 -15.57
CA LEU A 316 -55.21 -60.19 -15.60
C LEU A 316 -55.02 -59.34 -14.34
N VAL A 317 -54.03 -59.69 -13.51
CA VAL A 317 -53.63 -58.90 -12.33
C VAL A 317 -52.45 -57.99 -12.68
N ILE A 318 -52.63 -56.68 -12.51
CA ILE A 318 -51.58 -55.67 -12.69
C ILE A 318 -51.35 -54.97 -11.36
N LYS A 319 -50.08 -54.88 -10.97
CA LYS A 319 -49.62 -54.05 -9.86
C LYS A 319 -49.07 -52.74 -10.41
N PHE A 320 -49.53 -51.63 -9.86
CA PHE A 320 -49.00 -50.31 -10.12
C PHE A 320 -48.28 -49.80 -8.87
N VAL A 321 -47.28 -48.94 -9.06
CA VAL A 321 -46.60 -48.22 -7.98
C VAL A 321 -46.50 -46.75 -8.39
N ASP A 322 -47.09 -45.88 -7.57
CA ASP A 322 -46.96 -44.44 -7.68
C ASP A 322 -45.50 -43.99 -7.42
N ILE A 323 -44.98 -43.14 -8.30
CA ILE A 323 -43.69 -42.45 -8.14
C ILE A 323 -43.83 -40.96 -8.48
N SER A 324 -45.03 -40.40 -8.28
CA SER A 324 -45.36 -39.00 -8.52
C SER A 324 -44.57 -38.07 -7.60
N LYS A 325 -44.38 -36.82 -8.04
CA LYS A 325 -43.69 -35.78 -7.26
C LYS A 325 -44.64 -34.66 -6.89
N ASN A 326 -44.38 -34.03 -5.74
CA ASN A 326 -45.07 -32.84 -5.24
C ASN A 326 -46.59 -33.02 -5.12
N ALA A 327 -47.06 -34.21 -4.71
CA ALA A 327 -48.47 -34.54 -4.60
C ALA A 327 -48.84 -34.91 -3.15
N ASP A 328 -49.94 -34.35 -2.65
CA ASP A 328 -50.51 -34.63 -1.33
C ASP A 328 -51.45 -35.85 -1.37
N CYS A 329 -52.03 -36.13 -2.54
CA CYS A 329 -53.00 -37.19 -2.75
C CYS A 329 -52.91 -37.75 -4.18
N VAL A 330 -53.22 -39.04 -4.32
CA VAL A 330 -53.33 -39.72 -5.62
C VAL A 330 -54.65 -40.46 -5.77
N THR A 331 -55.18 -40.48 -6.99
CA THR A 331 -56.39 -41.23 -7.36
C THR A 331 -56.18 -41.97 -8.67
N TRP A 332 -56.40 -43.28 -8.63
CA TRP A 332 -56.37 -44.19 -9.77
C TRP A 332 -57.76 -44.36 -10.37
N THR A 333 -57.80 -44.48 -11.69
CA THR A 333 -58.96 -44.92 -12.46
C THR A 333 -58.49 -46.06 -13.39
N PHE A 334 -59.15 -47.22 -13.37
CA PHE A 334 -58.65 -48.40 -14.10
C PHE A 334 -59.28 -48.60 -15.48
N GLY A 335 -60.17 -47.70 -15.91
CA GLY A 335 -60.88 -47.79 -17.19
C GLY A 335 -62.02 -48.82 -17.23
N ASP A 336 -62.14 -49.70 -16.22
CA ASP A 336 -63.25 -50.66 -16.05
C ASP A 336 -64.38 -50.12 -15.13
N GLY A 337 -64.34 -48.83 -14.81
CA GLY A 337 -65.28 -48.15 -13.90
C GLY A 337 -64.88 -48.16 -12.42
N LYS A 338 -63.80 -48.86 -12.04
CA LYS A 338 -63.28 -48.88 -10.66
C LYS A 338 -62.14 -47.87 -10.47
N THR A 339 -61.89 -47.53 -9.20
CA THR A 339 -60.88 -46.56 -8.76
C THR A 339 -60.11 -47.07 -7.54
N SER A 340 -59.02 -46.38 -7.16
CA SER A 340 -58.30 -46.62 -5.90
C SER A 340 -57.58 -45.35 -5.44
N CYS A 341 -57.36 -45.20 -4.14
CA CYS A 341 -56.53 -44.14 -3.54
C CYS A 341 -55.27 -44.71 -2.86
N CYS A 342 -54.95 -45.99 -3.06
CA CYS A 342 -53.69 -46.58 -2.61
C CYS A 342 -52.53 -46.12 -3.52
N PRO A 343 -51.35 -45.77 -3.00
CA PRO A 343 -50.15 -45.54 -3.82
C PRO A 343 -49.71 -46.79 -4.62
N GLU A 344 -49.92 -47.98 -4.07
CA GLU A 344 -49.58 -49.26 -4.70
C GLU A 344 -50.80 -50.17 -4.90
N PRO A 345 -51.68 -49.91 -5.90
CA PRO A 345 -52.84 -50.75 -6.14
C PRO A 345 -52.48 -52.00 -6.96
N ALA A 346 -52.98 -53.15 -6.52
CA ALA A 346 -53.12 -54.33 -7.36
C ALA A 346 -54.56 -54.38 -7.91
N HIS A 347 -54.70 -54.40 -9.24
CA HIS A 347 -56.00 -54.43 -9.92
C HIS A 347 -56.20 -55.69 -10.75
N THR A 348 -57.41 -56.23 -10.77
CA THR A 348 -57.75 -57.45 -11.52
C THR A 348 -58.80 -57.16 -12.60
N PHE A 349 -58.41 -57.34 -13.85
CA PHE A 349 -59.30 -57.24 -15.01
C PHE A 349 -59.90 -58.61 -15.33
N CYS A 350 -61.22 -58.73 -15.13
CA CYS A 350 -61.96 -60.00 -15.30
C CYS A 350 -62.65 -60.15 -16.67
N GLY A 351 -62.56 -59.15 -17.56
CA GLY A 351 -63.14 -59.18 -18.90
C GLY A 351 -62.07 -58.88 -19.98
N PRO A 352 -62.17 -59.47 -21.18
CA PRO A 352 -61.33 -59.08 -22.30
C PRO A 352 -61.71 -57.68 -22.80
N GLY A 353 -60.71 -56.87 -23.16
CA GLY A 353 -60.92 -55.49 -23.56
C GLY A 353 -59.65 -54.64 -23.55
N SER A 354 -59.79 -53.38 -23.94
CA SER A 354 -58.73 -52.37 -23.87
C SER A 354 -59.13 -51.34 -22.81
N TYR A 355 -58.36 -51.25 -21.73
CA TYR A 355 -58.65 -50.42 -20.57
C TYR A 355 -57.61 -49.30 -20.44
N THR A 356 -58.05 -48.04 -20.36
CA THR A 356 -57.13 -46.92 -20.08
C THR A 356 -57.04 -46.75 -18.57
N VAL A 357 -55.87 -47.05 -18.01
CA VAL A 357 -55.56 -46.80 -16.60
C VAL A 357 -54.95 -45.41 -16.48
N SER A 358 -55.45 -44.58 -15.58
CA SER A 358 -54.91 -43.25 -15.32
C SER A 358 -54.70 -43.02 -13.83
N LEU A 359 -53.56 -42.43 -13.50
CA LEU A 359 -53.23 -41.84 -12.22
C LEU A 359 -53.45 -40.32 -12.30
N ALA A 360 -54.18 -39.76 -11.35
CA ALA A 360 -54.24 -38.33 -11.09
C ALA A 360 -53.52 -38.03 -9.76
N ALA A 361 -52.53 -37.15 -9.80
CA ALA A 361 -51.77 -36.68 -8.65
C ALA A 361 -52.16 -35.23 -8.34
N ILE A 362 -52.48 -34.94 -7.08
CA ILE A 362 -53.18 -33.71 -6.65
C ILE A 362 -52.41 -33.09 -5.49
N ASN A 363 -52.32 -31.76 -5.47
CA ASN A 363 -51.92 -30.99 -4.29
C ASN A 363 -52.76 -29.71 -4.18
N GLU A 364 -52.51 -28.87 -3.17
CA GLU A 364 -53.15 -27.55 -3.01
C GLU A 364 -53.03 -26.61 -4.24
N ASN A 365 -51.98 -26.81 -5.06
CA ASN A 365 -51.61 -25.96 -6.19
C ASN A 365 -52.18 -26.43 -7.54
N GLY A 366 -52.68 -27.67 -7.64
CA GLY A 366 -53.32 -28.17 -8.86
C GLY A 366 -53.39 -29.70 -8.99
N THR A 367 -53.44 -30.17 -10.23
CA THR A 367 -53.56 -31.60 -10.57
C THR A 367 -52.78 -31.91 -11.84
N SER A 368 -52.16 -33.08 -11.85
CA SER A 368 -51.40 -33.65 -12.96
C SER A 368 -51.86 -35.09 -13.19
N SER A 369 -51.79 -35.59 -14.42
CA SER A 369 -52.27 -36.93 -14.76
C SER A 369 -51.36 -37.65 -15.73
N ALA A 370 -51.16 -38.94 -15.50
CA ALA A 370 -50.48 -39.86 -16.39
C ALA A 370 -51.39 -41.06 -16.69
N SER A 371 -51.28 -41.65 -17.88
CA SER A 371 -52.15 -42.77 -18.30
C SER A 371 -51.41 -43.81 -19.14
N ILE A 372 -51.87 -45.06 -19.10
CA ILE A 372 -51.41 -46.17 -19.93
C ILE A 372 -52.60 -47.00 -20.44
N VAL A 373 -52.44 -47.67 -21.59
CA VAL A 373 -53.44 -48.61 -22.10
C VAL A 373 -53.04 -50.04 -21.74
N VAL A 374 -53.97 -50.77 -21.13
CA VAL A 374 -53.87 -52.18 -20.79
C VAL A 374 -54.72 -53.00 -21.75
N THR A 375 -54.13 -54.02 -22.38
CA THR A 375 -54.83 -54.92 -23.32
C THR A 375 -55.06 -56.29 -22.70
N VAL A 376 -56.31 -56.61 -22.40
CA VAL A 376 -56.71 -57.86 -21.75
C VAL A 376 -57.33 -58.79 -22.79
N LEU A 377 -56.74 -59.97 -22.94
CA LEU A 377 -57.16 -61.00 -23.89
C LEU A 377 -58.19 -61.95 -23.25
N PRO A 378 -59.01 -62.66 -24.04
CA PRO A 378 -59.86 -63.75 -23.54
C PRO A 378 -59.04 -64.81 -22.81
N ALA A 379 -59.69 -65.61 -21.95
CA ALA A 379 -59.05 -66.77 -21.35
C ALA A 379 -58.54 -67.71 -22.46
N ASN A 380 -57.37 -68.31 -22.27
CA ASN A 380 -56.97 -69.43 -23.12
C ASN A 380 -57.88 -70.62 -22.77
N GLU A 381 -58.47 -71.26 -23.78
CA GLU A 381 -59.32 -72.46 -23.61
C GLU A 381 -58.48 -73.74 -23.30
N GLU A 382 -57.37 -73.57 -22.59
CA GLU A 382 -56.42 -74.62 -22.16
C GLU A 382 -56.13 -74.52 -20.65
N ASN A 383 -57.18 -74.47 -19.82
CA ASN A 383 -57.25 -75.15 -18.51
C ASN A 383 -58.59 -74.86 -17.80
N VAL A 384 -59.52 -75.82 -17.88
CA VAL A 384 -60.70 -75.91 -17.01
C VAL A 384 -60.74 -77.30 -16.41
N GLU A 385 -60.27 -77.46 -15.17
CA GLU A 385 -60.64 -78.54 -14.22
C GLU A 385 -60.27 -78.11 -12.78
N ALA A 386 -60.88 -78.76 -11.77
CA ALA A 386 -60.59 -78.69 -10.32
C ALA A 386 -60.52 -77.26 -9.70
N ALA A 387 -61.59 -76.60 -9.23
CA ALA A 387 -62.65 -76.97 -8.29
C ALA A 387 -62.30 -76.87 -6.77
N ASP A 388 -63.06 -75.98 -6.11
CA ASP A 388 -63.53 -76.01 -4.70
C ASP A 388 -62.61 -75.85 -3.46
N SER A 389 -63.29 -75.40 -2.38
CA SER A 389 -63.08 -75.77 -0.96
C SER A 389 -62.35 -74.84 0.05
N ILE A 390 -63.14 -73.94 0.66
CA ILE A 390 -63.30 -73.72 2.14
C ILE A 390 -62.16 -73.12 3.01
N GLY A 391 -62.45 -71.94 3.59
CA GLY A 391 -62.21 -71.56 5.01
C GLY A 391 -60.81 -71.09 5.47
N SER A 392 -60.61 -70.54 6.68
CA SER A 392 -61.49 -69.81 7.64
C SER A 392 -60.66 -69.24 8.83
N SER A 393 -61.29 -68.40 9.68
CA SER A 393 -61.01 -68.12 11.12
C SER A 393 -59.68 -67.49 11.62
N ASP A 394 -59.74 -66.18 11.93
CA ASP A 394 -59.87 -65.58 13.29
C ASP A 394 -58.75 -65.53 14.38
N VAL A 395 -58.67 -64.33 15.01
CA VAL A 395 -58.57 -64.01 16.47
C VAL A 395 -57.21 -63.83 17.21
N ALA A 396 -56.84 -62.54 17.37
CA ALA A 396 -56.62 -61.73 18.60
C ALA A 396 -55.53 -61.96 19.69
N GLU A 397 -54.94 -60.82 20.09
CA GLU A 397 -54.63 -60.29 21.46
C GLU A 397 -53.63 -60.93 22.48
N ASN A 398 -52.51 -60.20 22.69
CA ASN A 398 -52.16 -59.43 23.92
C ASN A 398 -51.53 -60.11 25.18
N SER A 399 -50.86 -59.27 26.02
CA SER A 399 -50.57 -59.40 27.48
C SER A 399 -49.21 -59.93 28.03
N LEU A 400 -48.36 -58.96 28.47
CA LEU A 400 -47.64 -58.84 29.77
C LEU A 400 -46.54 -59.85 30.28
N ASN A 401 -45.30 -59.33 30.37
CA ASN A 401 -44.52 -59.01 31.60
C ASN A 401 -44.15 -60.09 32.67
N THR A 402 -42.85 -60.23 33.05
CA THR A 402 -42.30 -59.93 34.43
C THR A 402 -40.83 -60.37 34.72
N GLY A 403 -40.06 -59.45 35.34
CA GLY A 403 -39.01 -59.68 36.38
C GLY A 403 -37.57 -60.12 35.99
N SER A 404 -36.54 -59.98 36.86
CA SER A 404 -36.31 -59.05 38.01
C SER A 404 -34.94 -59.28 38.71
N ASN A 405 -34.16 -58.20 38.95
CA ASN A 405 -33.10 -57.98 39.98
C ASN A 405 -31.91 -58.96 40.14
N SER A 406 -30.70 -58.53 40.55
CA SER A 406 -30.07 -57.19 40.81
C SER A 406 -28.52 -57.31 40.67
N ASP A 407 -27.54 -56.60 41.28
CA ASP A 407 -27.45 -55.69 42.45
C ASP A 407 -26.18 -54.78 42.41
N ASN A 408 -25.70 -54.31 43.57
CA ASN A 408 -24.70 -53.23 43.82
C ASN A 408 -23.21 -53.72 43.91
N THR A 409 -22.14 -52.92 44.09
CA THR A 409 -21.92 -51.72 44.97
C THR A 409 -20.77 -50.76 44.59
N GLU A 410 -20.99 -49.45 44.85
CA GLU A 410 -20.06 -48.45 45.47
C GLU A 410 -18.85 -47.84 44.69
N CYS A 411 -18.41 -46.57 44.90
CA CYS A 411 -19.03 -45.36 45.51
C CYS A 411 -18.20 -44.05 45.25
N ALA A 412 -18.87 -42.87 45.17
CA ALA A 412 -18.45 -41.50 45.65
C ALA A 412 -17.07 -40.85 45.26
N THR A 413 -16.83 -39.52 45.23
CA THR A 413 -17.62 -38.26 45.38
C THR A 413 -16.91 -37.08 44.65
N CYS A 414 -17.30 -35.81 44.87
CA CYS A 414 -17.19 -34.70 43.90
C CYS A 414 -16.47 -33.41 44.41
N ASN A 415 -16.32 -32.44 43.49
CA ASN A 415 -16.47 -30.97 43.63
C ASN A 415 -15.29 -29.99 43.93
N ASP A 416 -15.34 -28.88 43.15
CA ASP A 416 -15.07 -27.45 43.43
C ASP A 416 -13.61 -26.89 43.54
N ASP A 417 -13.50 -25.56 43.75
CA ASP A 417 -12.79 -24.65 42.80
C ASP A 417 -12.03 -23.45 43.45
N GLU A 418 -11.15 -22.82 42.65
CA GLU A 418 -10.52 -21.47 42.71
C GLU A 418 -9.68 -20.91 43.90
N SER A 419 -8.65 -20.12 43.51
CA SER A 419 -8.16 -18.84 44.08
C SER A 419 -6.84 -18.69 44.91
N VAL A 420 -5.85 -18.04 44.27
CA VAL A 420 -5.02 -16.85 44.66
C VAL A 420 -3.94 -16.88 45.80
N ASP A 421 -2.81 -16.20 45.47
CA ASP A 421 -1.56 -15.85 46.19
C ASP A 421 -1.60 -15.33 47.66
N ALA A 422 -0.50 -15.55 48.42
CA ALA A 422 0.61 -14.56 48.57
C ALA A 422 1.64 -14.85 49.70
N ASN A 423 2.90 -14.40 49.50
CA ASN A 423 3.93 -14.03 50.52
C ASN A 423 4.60 -15.13 51.39
N ASN A 424 5.88 -15.05 51.83
CA ASN A 424 7.09 -14.24 51.49
C ASN A 424 8.33 -14.83 52.26
N ILE A 425 9.56 -14.31 52.02
CA ILE A 425 10.79 -14.41 52.87
C ILE A 425 11.50 -15.79 52.90
N ILE A 426 12.83 -15.97 52.74
CA ILE A 426 14.03 -15.16 52.36
C ILE A 426 15.19 -16.18 52.06
N ASP A 427 16.40 -15.99 51.50
CA ASP A 427 17.44 -14.93 51.40
C ASP A 427 18.26 -15.12 50.05
N SER A 428 19.54 -14.84 49.75
CA SER A 428 20.79 -14.46 50.47
C SER A 428 21.90 -13.82 49.58
N GLU A 429 23.10 -13.66 50.16
CA GLU A 429 24.45 -13.32 49.62
C GLU A 429 24.86 -14.05 48.30
N GLY A 430 25.81 -13.62 47.45
CA GLY A 430 26.83 -12.52 47.42
C GLY A 430 28.13 -13.02 46.71
N THR A 431 29.10 -12.27 46.12
CA THR A 431 29.42 -10.86 45.77
C THR A 431 30.24 -10.85 44.41
N GLU A 432 31.06 -9.91 43.86
CA GLU A 432 31.67 -8.59 44.19
C GLU A 432 32.42 -7.91 42.96
N ASN A 433 32.91 -6.66 43.11
CA ASN A 433 34.17 -5.97 42.63
C ASN A 433 34.96 -6.37 41.32
N SER A 434 35.75 -5.51 40.62
CA SER A 434 36.08 -4.04 40.65
C SER A 434 37.00 -3.57 39.47
N GLU A 435 37.02 -2.25 39.14
CA GLU A 435 38.16 -1.32 38.75
C GLU A 435 39.28 -1.68 37.69
N SER A 436 40.06 -0.79 37.00
CA SER A 436 40.19 0.70 36.91
C SER A 436 41.10 1.25 35.73
N LYS A 437 40.96 2.55 35.41
CA LYS A 437 41.96 3.63 35.05
C LYS A 437 42.93 3.65 33.83
N SER A 438 42.89 4.79 33.10
CA SER A 438 44.00 5.68 32.62
C SER A 438 43.40 7.06 32.19
N ASP A 439 43.99 8.27 32.15
CA ASP A 439 45.32 8.90 32.47
C ASP A 439 46.21 9.33 31.26
N SER A 440 46.74 10.58 31.23
CA SER A 440 47.45 11.20 30.05
C SER A 440 48.20 12.55 30.26
N GLY A 441 49.17 12.90 29.39
CA GLY A 441 49.62 14.31 29.10
C GLY A 441 51.11 14.57 28.78
N ASP A 442 51.44 15.59 27.96
CA ASP A 442 52.46 16.69 28.15
C ASP A 442 52.50 17.68 26.92
N LYS A 443 53.56 18.49 26.71
CA LYS A 443 53.55 19.80 25.99
C LYS A 443 54.45 19.93 24.74
N GLY A 444 54.27 21.02 23.98
CA GLY A 444 55.20 21.53 22.93
C GLY A 444 56.46 22.24 23.48
N ILE A 445 57.27 23.03 22.73
CA ILE A 445 57.05 23.87 21.52
C ILE A 445 58.41 24.04 20.76
N GLY A 446 58.44 24.30 19.43
CA GLY A 446 59.68 24.74 18.76
C GLY A 446 59.66 25.17 17.28
N ASN A 447 59.40 26.45 16.99
CA ASN A 447 59.83 27.20 15.78
C ASN A 447 59.53 26.68 14.34
N ALA A 448 58.25 26.55 13.99
CA ALA A 448 57.73 26.78 12.62
C ALA A 448 56.89 28.09 12.53
N ARG A 449 57.03 28.96 13.54
CA ARG A 449 55.92 29.75 14.11
C ARG A 449 55.86 31.22 13.66
N ILE A 450 55.98 31.47 12.34
CA ILE A 450 55.78 32.83 11.79
C ILE A 450 54.83 32.83 10.58
N VAL A 451 54.86 31.80 9.72
CA VAL A 451 53.93 31.71 8.58
C VAL A 451 52.54 31.23 9.03
N HIS A 452 52.47 30.21 9.90
CA HIS A 452 51.20 29.66 10.39
C HIS A 452 50.33 30.69 11.15
N MET A 453 50.91 31.74 11.73
CA MET A 453 50.17 32.72 12.53
C MET A 453 49.31 33.69 11.70
N GLU A 454 49.45 33.73 10.37
CA GLU A 454 48.53 34.49 9.50
C GLU A 454 47.35 33.61 9.04
N GLU A 455 47.57 32.31 8.79
CA GLU A 455 46.48 31.36 8.50
C GLU A 455 45.63 31.06 9.75
N GLU A 456 46.26 30.76 10.90
CA GLU A 456 45.56 30.55 12.18
C GLU A 456 44.71 31.77 12.58
N LEU A 457 45.13 33.00 12.23
CA LEU A 457 44.41 34.22 12.57
C LEU A 457 43.16 34.42 11.70
N GLU A 458 43.18 33.99 10.45
CA GLU A 458 42.02 34.05 9.55
C GLU A 458 41.04 32.89 9.83
N ASP A 459 41.53 31.68 10.11
CA ASP A 459 40.71 30.56 10.60
C ASP A 459 40.05 30.91 11.96
N ILE A 460 40.76 31.62 12.86
CA ILE A 460 40.17 32.14 14.11
C ILE A 460 39.13 33.25 13.84
N LYS A 461 39.35 34.13 12.85
CA LYS A 461 38.31 35.12 12.46
C LYS A 461 37.06 34.40 11.95
N ASP A 462 37.19 33.47 11.01
CA ASP A 462 36.03 32.80 10.43
C ASP A 462 35.34 31.85 11.41
N SER A 463 36.09 31.22 12.32
CA SER A 463 35.53 30.46 13.45
C SER A 463 34.79 31.36 14.46
N VAL A 464 35.34 32.54 14.79
CA VAL A 464 34.67 33.51 15.68
C VAL A 464 33.48 34.15 14.99
N ILE A 465 33.56 34.51 13.71
CA ILE A 465 32.45 35.04 12.91
C ILE A 465 31.36 33.98 12.77
N SER A 466 31.70 32.71 12.52
CA SER A 466 30.77 31.58 12.51
C SER A 466 30.11 31.39 13.88
N THR A 467 30.88 31.38 14.97
CA THR A 467 30.35 31.20 16.33
C THR A 467 29.47 32.38 16.76
N THR A 468 29.88 33.61 16.45
CA THR A 468 29.12 34.83 16.75
C THR A 468 27.88 34.94 15.87
N ASN A 469 27.94 34.61 14.58
CA ASN A 469 26.76 34.56 13.72
C ASN A 469 25.81 33.44 14.15
N SER A 470 26.32 32.26 14.53
CA SER A 470 25.51 31.16 15.08
C SER A 470 24.81 31.55 16.38
N LYS A 471 25.50 32.22 17.31
CA LYS A 471 24.88 32.77 18.52
C LYS A 471 23.87 33.87 18.23
N ILE A 472 24.18 34.80 17.32
CA ILE A 472 23.26 35.87 16.93
C ILE A 472 22.05 35.28 16.20
N LEU A 473 22.21 34.27 15.34
CA LEU A 473 21.12 33.60 14.63
C LEU A 473 20.25 32.75 15.56
N THR A 474 20.82 32.14 16.61
CA THR A 474 20.02 31.41 17.62
C THR A 474 19.34 32.35 18.61
N GLU A 475 20.00 33.40 19.10
CA GLU A 475 19.39 34.40 19.98
C GLU A 475 18.34 35.26 19.23
N THR A 476 18.62 35.70 18.01
CA THR A 476 17.62 36.41 17.17
C THR A 476 16.58 35.48 16.59
N GLY A 477 16.90 34.21 16.32
CA GLY A 477 15.93 33.18 15.90
C GLY A 477 14.90 32.93 17.00
N LEU A 478 15.34 32.59 18.21
CA LEU A 478 14.47 32.38 19.38
C LEU A 478 13.71 33.67 19.77
N SER A 479 14.31 34.85 19.58
CA SER A 479 13.61 36.12 19.81
C SER A 479 12.58 36.43 18.72
N LEU A 480 12.86 36.11 17.46
CA LEU A 480 11.95 36.29 16.33
C LEU A 480 10.79 35.31 16.41
N GLU A 481 11.07 34.04 16.72
CA GLU A 481 10.09 32.98 16.94
C GLU A 481 9.10 33.35 18.05
N ASN A 482 9.60 33.86 19.19
CA ASN A 482 8.77 34.39 20.27
C ASN A 482 7.93 35.61 19.84
N GLU A 483 8.46 36.53 19.03
CA GLU A 483 7.67 37.66 18.51
C GLU A 483 6.63 37.19 17.47
N THR A 484 6.95 36.21 16.61
CA THR A 484 5.94 35.61 15.71
C THR A 484 4.88 34.83 16.47
N LEU A 485 5.21 34.13 17.56
CA LEU A 485 4.22 33.47 18.42
C LEU A 485 3.30 34.48 19.12
N LYS A 486 3.84 35.62 19.59
CA LYS A 486 3.01 36.74 20.10
C LYS A 486 2.13 37.34 19.01
N VAL A 487 2.68 37.58 17.81
CA VAL A 487 1.94 38.20 16.70
C VAL A 487 0.87 37.26 16.16
N GLN A 488 1.16 35.96 16.00
CA GLN A 488 0.20 34.94 15.63
C GLN A 488 -0.92 34.86 16.66
N LYS A 489 -0.59 34.77 17.96
CA LYS A 489 -1.62 34.76 19.01
C LYS A 489 -2.47 36.03 19.01
N ASN A 490 -1.86 37.21 18.89
CA ASN A 490 -2.59 38.47 18.78
C ASN A 490 -3.47 38.56 17.52
N VAL A 491 -3.16 37.81 16.45
CA VAL A 491 -3.98 37.71 15.24
C VAL A 491 -5.10 36.68 15.41
N GLU A 492 -4.85 35.55 16.07
CA GLU A 492 -5.85 34.55 16.42
C GLU A 492 -6.90 35.14 17.39
N ASP A 493 -6.44 35.76 18.49
CA ASP A 493 -7.30 36.48 19.45
C ASP A 493 -8.12 37.59 18.75
N PHE A 494 -7.55 38.30 17.75
CA PHE A 494 -8.25 39.34 16.99
C PHE A 494 -9.25 38.80 15.95
N VAL A 495 -9.02 37.59 15.43
CA VAL A 495 -9.95 36.94 14.48
C VAL A 495 -11.19 36.44 15.19
N ASP A 496 -11.04 35.86 16.39
CA ASP A 496 -12.17 35.40 17.22
C ASP A 496 -13.07 36.58 17.65
N ASP A 497 -12.49 37.68 18.13
CA ASP A 497 -13.21 38.88 18.59
C ASP A 497 -13.88 39.69 17.44
N SER A 498 -13.69 39.27 16.17
CA SER A 498 -14.13 40.00 14.97
C SER A 498 -15.29 39.35 14.19
N LEU A 499 -15.71 38.13 14.51
CA LEU A 499 -16.62 37.34 13.66
C LEU A 499 -17.99 37.05 14.31
N PRO A 500 -19.13 37.40 13.67
CA PRO A 500 -20.45 36.97 14.13
C PRO A 500 -20.71 35.49 13.79
N GLU A 501 -21.46 34.79 14.66
CA GLU A 501 -21.60 33.33 14.77
C GLU A 501 -22.21 32.56 13.56
N SER A 502 -22.36 33.16 12.37
CA SER A 502 -23.22 32.64 11.29
C SER A 502 -22.53 32.38 9.94
N VAL A 503 -21.24 31.99 9.91
CA VAL A 503 -20.53 31.61 8.67
C VAL A 503 -19.62 30.38 8.88
N GLY A 504 -20.20 29.19 9.03
CA GLY A 504 -19.44 27.94 9.20
C GLY A 504 -18.70 27.46 7.94
N ASP A 505 -19.27 27.69 6.76
CA ASP A 505 -18.92 26.91 5.55
C ASP A 505 -17.75 27.48 4.71
N SER A 506 -17.18 28.64 5.05
CA SER A 506 -16.11 29.27 4.24
C SER A 506 -14.70 29.19 4.84
N LEU A 507 -14.53 28.64 6.04
CA LEU A 507 -13.22 28.59 6.71
C LEU A 507 -12.16 27.73 5.98
N PRO A 508 -12.48 26.56 5.39
CA PRO A 508 -11.51 25.74 4.66
C PRO A 508 -11.01 26.41 3.36
N GLU A 509 -11.93 27.00 2.58
CA GLU A 509 -11.59 27.72 1.34
C GLU A 509 -10.74 28.97 1.62
N MET A 510 -11.01 29.68 2.72
CA MET A 510 -10.24 30.89 3.04
C MET A 510 -8.82 30.54 3.52
N LYS A 511 -8.65 29.46 4.30
CA LYS A 511 -7.31 28.96 4.67
C LYS A 511 -6.50 28.52 3.46
N THR A 512 -7.04 27.64 2.61
CA THR A 512 -6.35 27.13 1.41
C THR A 512 -5.93 28.22 0.41
N ARG A 513 -6.65 29.34 0.34
CA ARG A 513 -6.26 30.50 -0.50
C ARG A 513 -5.20 31.41 0.11
N ILE A 514 -4.88 31.26 1.40
CA ILE A 514 -3.87 32.06 2.12
C ILE A 514 -2.56 31.28 2.33
N THR A 515 -2.62 29.95 2.51
CA THR A 515 -1.42 29.09 2.70
C THR A 515 -0.26 29.38 1.73
N PRO A 516 -0.47 29.60 0.41
CA PRO A 516 0.64 29.84 -0.54
C PRO A 516 1.41 31.15 -0.34
N TRP A 517 0.98 32.04 0.57
CA TRP A 517 1.62 33.33 0.84
C TRP A 517 2.50 33.33 2.10
N ILE A 518 2.69 32.16 2.73
CA ILE A 518 3.54 31.95 3.90
C ILE A 518 4.47 30.76 3.54
N PRO A 519 5.79 30.94 3.30
CA PRO A 519 6.64 32.06 3.69
C PRO A 519 7.44 32.76 2.55
N SER A 520 7.71 34.05 2.71
CA SER A 520 8.97 34.67 2.22
C SER A 520 9.27 35.95 3.00
N PHE A 521 10.52 36.12 3.46
CA PHE A 521 10.89 37.16 4.43
C PHE A 521 11.20 38.54 3.78
N LEU A 522 10.32 38.98 2.88
CA LEU A 522 10.36 40.28 2.20
C LEU A 522 9.05 41.07 2.44
N GLY A 523 8.66 41.14 3.71
CA GLY A 523 7.34 41.56 4.15
C GLY A 523 7.05 43.06 4.12
N LEU A 524 5.86 43.39 4.63
CA LEU A 524 5.37 44.73 5.00
C LEU A 524 5.17 45.76 3.87
N ALA A 525 6.13 45.97 2.97
CA ALA A 525 6.04 47.03 1.96
C ALA A 525 4.86 46.84 0.98
N GLY A 526 4.72 45.66 0.39
CA GLY A 526 3.62 45.33 -0.52
C GLY A 526 2.25 45.32 0.16
N ILE A 527 2.18 44.77 1.38
CA ILE A 527 0.93 44.69 2.16
C ILE A 527 0.45 46.10 2.56
N MET A 528 1.36 46.97 3.01
CA MET A 528 1.05 48.39 3.28
C MET A 528 0.58 49.13 2.02
N PHE A 529 1.15 48.84 0.85
CA PHE A 529 0.73 49.44 -0.41
C PHE A 529 -0.70 49.01 -0.81
N ILE A 530 -1.01 47.71 -0.70
CA ILE A 530 -2.34 47.15 -0.98
C ILE A 530 -3.40 47.70 0.00
N VAL A 531 -3.10 47.75 1.31
CA VAL A 531 -4.00 48.34 2.33
C VAL A 531 -4.20 49.84 2.11
N SER A 532 -3.18 50.57 1.65
CA SER A 532 -3.27 52.00 1.31
C SER A 532 -4.15 52.25 0.06
N LEU A 533 -4.04 51.39 -0.96
CA LEU A 533 -4.94 51.40 -2.12
C LEU A 533 -6.40 51.15 -1.71
N MET A 534 -6.66 50.14 -0.87
CA MET A 534 -8.02 49.85 -0.37
C MET A 534 -8.60 50.99 0.48
N LYS A 535 -7.77 51.71 1.26
CA LYS A 535 -8.21 52.93 1.97
C LYS A 535 -8.52 54.10 1.03
N ARG A 536 -7.86 54.22 -0.13
CA ARG A 536 -8.17 55.24 -1.15
C ARG A 536 -9.45 54.94 -1.94
N GLY A 537 -9.77 53.68 -2.18
CA GLY A 537 -10.98 53.26 -2.89
C GLY A 537 -12.31 53.59 -2.19
N LYS A 538 -12.29 53.96 -0.90
CA LYS A 538 -13.49 54.22 -0.07
C LYS A 538 -13.80 55.70 0.18
N LYS A 539 -13.21 56.62 -0.61
CA LYS A 539 -13.52 58.06 -0.60
C LYS A 539 -13.56 58.69 -2.00
N ARG A 540 -14.50 58.25 -2.81
CA ARG A 540 -15.22 59.09 -3.79
C ARG A 540 -16.62 58.55 -4.05
#